data_AF-A0A1M3QPZ8-F1
#
_entry.id   AF-A0A1M3QPZ8-F1
#
_cell.length_a   1.000
_cell.length_b   1.000
_cell.length_c   1.000
_cell.angle_alpha   90.00
_cell.angle_beta   90.00
_cell.angle_gamma   90.00
#
_symmetry.space_group_name_H-M   'P 1'
#
loop_
_entity.id
_entity.type
_entity.pdbx_description
1 polymer ?
#
loop_
_entity_poly.entity_id
_entity_poly.type
_entity_poly.pdbx_seq_one_letter_code
_entity_poly.pdbx_strand_id
1 'polypeptide(L)'
;MAKPTDPYHAHVYFDAANLSVAQRLHRDLHGLLENGSLPGLVLVGKMHDRGVGPHPKPQFEVQFLASALPGIVPLFKRSGLTSLVHPVTDDDLADHTTLAEWIGEPLPLDQSVLDPPGHNKGLARFGKVDF
;
A
#
# COMPACT_ATOMS: atom_id res chain seq x y z
N MET A 1 19.22 -7.02 -1.71
CA MET A 1 18.22 -7.05 -2.81
C MET A 1 17.00 -7.81 -2.29
N ALA A 2 15.80 -7.28 -2.50
CA ALA A 2 14.55 -7.95 -2.11
C ALA A 2 14.39 -9.27 -2.89
N LYS A 3 13.90 -10.31 -2.23
CA LYS A 3 13.54 -11.59 -2.86
C LYS A 3 12.18 -11.42 -3.54
N PRO A 4 11.89 -12.16 -4.63
CA PRO A 4 10.60 -12.07 -5.34
C PRO A 4 9.35 -12.33 -4.47
N THR A 5 9.53 -13.03 -3.35
CA THR A 5 8.49 -13.40 -2.38
C THR A 5 8.40 -12.45 -1.19
N ASP A 6 9.24 -11.41 -1.11
CA ASP A 6 9.19 -10.48 0.01
C ASP A 6 7.85 -9.68 -0.05
N PRO A 7 7.15 -9.52 1.08
CA PRO A 7 5.88 -8.82 1.13
C PRO A 7 6.05 -7.30 1.02
N TYR A 8 5.08 -6.66 0.39
CA TYR A 8 4.98 -5.22 0.18
C TYR A 8 3.55 -4.76 0.42
N HIS A 9 3.44 -3.57 0.99
CA HIS A 9 2.20 -2.82 1.06
C HIS A 9 2.30 -1.57 0.20
N ALA A 10 1.14 -1.13 -0.28
CA ALA A 10 0.97 0.22 -0.79
C ALA A 10 -0.30 0.85 -0.23
N HIS A 11 -0.22 2.13 0.07
CA HIS A 11 -1.34 2.94 0.50
C HIS A 11 -1.62 4.00 -0.55
N VAL A 12 -2.81 3.92 -1.16
CA VAL A 12 -3.23 4.85 -2.21
C VAL A 12 -4.15 5.90 -1.62
N TYR A 13 -3.69 7.14 -1.60
CA TYR A 13 -4.39 8.25 -0.96
C TYR A 13 -5.33 8.97 -1.91
N PHE A 14 -6.45 9.45 -1.37
CA PHE A 14 -7.43 10.21 -2.13
C PHE A 14 -8.13 11.27 -1.26
N ASP A 15 -8.93 12.10 -1.91
CA ASP A 15 -9.86 13.06 -1.33
C ASP A 15 -11.04 13.28 -2.27
N ALA A 16 -11.91 14.25 -1.95
CA ALA A 16 -13.10 14.53 -2.75
C ALA A 16 -12.79 14.87 -4.22
N ALA A 17 -11.65 15.50 -4.52
CA ALA A 17 -11.31 15.92 -5.87
C ALA A 17 -10.92 14.75 -6.78
N ASN A 18 -10.33 13.69 -6.22
CA ASN A 18 -9.83 12.55 -6.98
C ASN A 18 -10.51 11.20 -6.62
N LEU A 19 -11.58 11.22 -5.82
CA LEU A 19 -12.34 10.03 -5.41
C LEU A 19 -12.74 9.15 -6.60
N SER A 20 -13.20 9.73 -7.70
CA SER A 20 -13.61 8.96 -8.88
C SER A 20 -12.44 8.18 -9.51
N VAL A 21 -11.21 8.73 -9.43
CA VAL A 21 -9.98 8.08 -9.90
C VAL A 21 -9.61 6.93 -8.97
N ALA A 22 -9.66 7.18 -7.66
CA ALA A 22 -9.37 6.16 -6.65
C ALA A 22 -10.34 4.98 -6.76
N GLN A 23 -11.63 5.23 -6.94
CA GLN A 23 -12.65 4.20 -7.15
C GLN A 23 -12.43 3.39 -8.44
N ARG A 24 -11.96 4.02 -9.53
CA ARG A 24 -11.61 3.30 -10.76
C ARG A 24 -10.42 2.38 -10.53
N LEU A 25 -9.33 2.92 -9.99
CA LEU A 25 -8.13 2.14 -9.69
C LEU A 25 -8.44 0.98 -8.73
N HIS A 26 -9.24 1.23 -7.69
CA HIS A 26 -9.66 0.22 -6.72
C HIS A 26 -10.40 -0.95 -7.39
N ARG A 27 -11.36 -0.65 -8.28
CA ARG A 27 -12.06 -1.67 -9.07
C ARG A 27 -11.13 -2.42 -10.03
N ASP A 28 -10.23 -1.72 -10.70
CA ASP A 28 -9.29 -2.33 -11.64
C ASP A 28 -8.35 -3.32 -10.92
N LEU A 29 -7.84 -2.94 -9.74
CA LEU A 29 -7.01 -3.81 -8.90
C LEU A 29 -7.78 -5.04 -8.40
N HIS A 30 -9.04 -4.85 -7.97
CA HIS A 30 -9.91 -5.99 -7.63
C HIS A 30 -10.10 -6.93 -8.81
N GLY A 31 -10.35 -6.40 -10.01
CA GLY A 31 -10.47 -7.21 -11.22
C GLY A 31 -9.19 -8.01 -11.50
N LEU A 32 -8.02 -7.38 -11.39
CA LEU A 32 -6.72 -8.05 -11.56
C LEU A 32 -6.46 -9.15 -10.53
N LEU A 33 -6.90 -8.93 -9.28
CA LEU A 33 -6.80 -9.93 -8.21
C LEU A 33 -7.73 -11.11 -8.48
N GLU A 34 -9.00 -10.86 -8.76
CA GLU A 34 -10.03 -11.88 -8.99
C GLU A 34 -9.72 -12.77 -10.20
N ASN A 35 -9.20 -12.18 -11.28
CA ASN A 35 -8.88 -12.91 -12.50
C ASN A 35 -7.43 -13.45 -12.54
N GLY A 36 -6.59 -13.14 -11.55
CA GLY A 36 -5.21 -13.59 -11.46
C GLY A 36 -4.26 -13.02 -12.53
N SER A 37 -4.62 -11.95 -13.23
CA SER A 37 -3.81 -11.37 -14.30
C SER A 37 -2.59 -10.59 -13.80
N LEU A 38 -2.49 -10.37 -12.48
CA LEU A 38 -1.31 -9.80 -11.84
C LEU A 38 -0.77 -10.75 -10.77
N PRO A 39 0.10 -11.71 -11.14
CA PRO A 39 0.72 -12.62 -10.19
C PRO A 39 1.45 -11.86 -9.07
N GLY A 40 1.23 -12.29 -7.83
CA GLY A 40 1.81 -11.67 -6.65
C GLY A 40 0.99 -10.50 -6.09
N LEU A 41 -0.11 -10.07 -6.71
CA LEU A 41 -1.13 -9.28 -6.00
C LEU A 41 -1.87 -10.19 -5.02
N VAL A 42 -1.92 -9.80 -3.74
CA VAL A 42 -2.40 -10.65 -2.65
C VAL A 42 -3.72 -10.15 -2.09
N LEU A 43 -3.85 -8.83 -1.88
CA LEU A 43 -5.04 -8.25 -1.26
C LEU A 43 -5.26 -6.82 -1.76
N VAL A 44 -6.53 -6.46 -1.95
CA VAL A 44 -6.98 -5.08 -2.13
C VAL A 44 -7.94 -4.77 -0.99
N GLY A 45 -7.54 -3.86 -0.11
CA GLY A 45 -8.30 -3.46 1.07
C GLY A 45 -9.50 -2.59 0.73
N LYS A 46 -10.38 -2.38 1.70
CA LYS A 46 -11.51 -1.46 1.53
C LYS A 46 -11.02 -0.02 1.45
N MET A 47 -11.81 0.84 0.83
CA MET A 47 -11.58 2.28 0.86
C MET A 47 -12.00 2.86 2.21
N HIS A 48 -11.07 3.49 2.92
CA HIS A 48 -11.34 4.26 4.12
C HIS A 48 -11.59 5.72 3.75
N ASP A 49 -12.66 6.30 4.28
CA ASP A 49 -13.07 7.70 4.07
C ASP A 49 -12.39 8.67 5.06
N ARG A 50 -11.43 8.18 5.84
CA ARG A 50 -10.66 8.91 6.85
C ARG A 50 -9.25 8.35 6.99
N GLY A 51 -8.39 9.07 7.69
CA GLY A 51 -7.08 8.56 8.12
C GLY A 51 -7.22 7.39 9.10
N VAL A 52 -6.31 6.41 8.99
CA VAL A 52 -6.24 5.19 9.80
C VAL A 52 -4.78 4.86 10.07
N GLY A 53 -4.42 4.56 11.33
CA GLY A 53 -3.03 4.28 11.69
C GLY A 53 -2.10 5.45 11.35
N PRO A 54 -0.94 5.22 10.71
CA PRO A 54 0.02 6.28 10.37
C PRO A 54 -0.46 7.16 9.20
N HIS A 55 -1.56 6.80 8.54
CA HIS A 55 -2.02 7.41 7.29
C HIS A 55 -2.93 8.62 7.56
N PRO A 56 -2.56 9.83 7.11
CA PRO A 56 -3.27 11.07 7.48
C PRO A 56 -4.52 11.36 6.64
N LYS A 57 -4.72 10.66 5.52
CA LYS A 57 -5.80 10.91 4.54
C LYS A 57 -6.65 9.65 4.28
N PRO A 58 -7.86 9.80 3.71
CA PRO A 58 -8.59 8.70 3.10
C PRO A 58 -7.68 7.89 2.17
N GLN A 59 -7.72 6.57 2.31
CA GLN A 59 -6.81 5.67 1.60
C GLN A 59 -7.39 4.25 1.47
N PHE A 60 -6.78 3.44 0.62
CA PHE A 60 -6.94 1.99 0.66
C PHE A 60 -5.59 1.30 0.53
N GLU A 61 -5.47 0.16 1.19
CA GLU A 61 -4.27 -0.67 1.19
C GLU A 61 -4.28 -1.66 0.01
N VAL A 62 -3.10 -1.95 -0.52
CA VAL A 62 -2.85 -3.01 -1.49
C VAL A 62 -1.66 -3.82 -1.00
N GLN A 63 -1.84 -5.12 -0.80
CA GLN A 63 -0.77 -6.02 -0.40
C GLN A 63 -0.33 -6.89 -1.59
N PHE A 64 0.97 -7.03 -1.79
CA PHE A 64 1.53 -7.78 -2.90
C PHE A 64 2.95 -8.28 -2.58
N LEU A 65 3.47 -9.16 -3.42
CA LEU A 65 4.85 -9.64 -3.35
C LEU A 65 5.77 -8.74 -4.18
N ALA A 66 7.05 -8.67 -3.83
CA ALA A 66 8.06 -7.89 -4.55
C ALA A 66 8.08 -8.19 -6.07
N SER A 67 7.79 -9.43 -6.47
CA SER A 67 7.66 -9.83 -7.87
C SER A 67 6.59 -9.06 -8.66
N ALA A 68 5.57 -8.52 -7.99
CA ALA A 68 4.50 -7.74 -8.60
C ALA A 68 4.82 -6.24 -8.74
N LEU A 69 5.91 -5.74 -8.14
CA LEU A 69 6.31 -4.33 -8.22
C LEU A 69 6.30 -3.78 -9.66
N PRO A 70 6.86 -4.47 -10.68
CA PRO A 70 6.89 -3.97 -12.05
C PRO A 70 5.49 -3.82 -12.68
N GLY A 71 4.49 -4.57 -12.21
CA GLY A 71 3.11 -4.46 -12.67
C GLY A 71 2.27 -3.45 -11.87
N ILE A 72 2.50 -3.35 -10.56
CA ILE A 72 1.78 -2.48 -9.64
C ILE A 72 2.19 -1.00 -9.79
N VAL A 73 3.50 -0.70 -9.72
CA VAL A 73 4.00 0.68 -9.68
C VAL A 73 3.53 1.52 -10.89
N PRO A 74 3.51 0.99 -12.13
CA PRO A 74 2.98 1.73 -13.27
C PRO A 74 1.49 2.06 -13.18
N LEU A 75 0.67 1.23 -12.52
CA LEU A 75 -0.76 1.50 -12.32
C LEU A 75 -0.94 2.73 -11.41
N PHE A 76 -0.17 2.80 -10.33
CA PHE A 76 -0.18 3.94 -9.41
C PHE A 76 0.35 5.22 -10.08
N LYS A 77 1.45 5.14 -10.83
CA LYS A 77 1.98 6.29 -11.58
C LYS A 77 0.97 6.82 -12.61
N ARG A 78 0.25 5.93 -13.31
CA ARG A 78 -0.77 6.32 -14.29
C ARG A 78 -2.05 6.90 -13.68
N SER A 79 -2.40 6.52 -12.44
CA SER A 79 -3.60 7.06 -11.79
C SER A 79 -3.41 8.53 -11.41
N GLY A 80 -2.18 8.98 -11.19
CA GLY A 80 -1.87 10.33 -10.71
C GLY A 80 -2.24 10.55 -9.24
N LEU A 81 -2.57 9.49 -8.50
CA LEU A 81 -2.82 9.54 -7.07
C LEU A 81 -1.49 9.47 -6.30
N THR A 82 -1.44 10.14 -5.15
CA THR A 82 -0.32 9.95 -4.21
C THR A 82 -0.38 8.54 -3.65
N SER A 83 0.75 7.84 -3.65
CA SER A 83 0.86 6.51 -3.05
C SER A 83 2.17 6.36 -2.28
N LEU A 84 2.10 5.68 -1.13
CA LEU A 84 3.25 5.18 -0.39
C LEU A 84 3.42 3.69 -0.73
N VAL A 85 4.60 3.25 -1.16
CA VAL A 85 4.91 1.83 -1.42
C VAL A 85 6.08 1.43 -0.54
N HIS A 86 5.94 0.37 0.25
CA HIS A 86 7.00 -0.07 1.15
C HIS A 86 7.07 -1.58 1.31
N PRO A 87 8.27 -2.13 1.63
CA PRO A 87 8.38 -3.52 2.05
C PRO A 87 7.69 -3.72 3.40
N VAL A 88 7.44 -4.98 3.76
CA VAL A 88 7.01 -5.38 5.10
C VAL A 88 8.12 -6.22 5.74
N THR A 89 8.82 -5.65 6.71
CA THR A 89 9.95 -6.25 7.41
C THR A 89 9.63 -6.43 8.91
N ASP A 90 10.64 -6.56 9.76
CA ASP A 90 10.51 -6.55 11.22
C ASP A 90 10.64 -5.13 11.82
N ASP A 91 10.79 -4.10 10.99
CA ASP A 91 10.94 -2.69 11.40
C ASP A 91 9.89 -1.80 10.71
N ASP A 92 8.76 -1.62 11.40
CA ASP A 92 7.59 -0.90 10.88
C ASP A 92 7.89 0.59 10.63
N LEU A 93 8.73 1.18 11.48
CA LEU A 93 9.17 2.56 11.32
C LEU A 93 10.04 2.71 10.08
N ALA A 94 11.02 1.83 9.86
CA ALA A 94 11.86 1.88 8.68
C ALA A 94 11.05 1.60 7.40
N ASP A 95 10.15 0.62 7.43
CA ASP A 95 9.24 0.28 6.34
C ASP A 95 8.50 1.53 5.83
N HIS A 96 7.87 2.28 6.73
CA HIS A 96 7.07 3.46 6.38
C HIS A 96 7.88 4.74 6.11
N THR A 97 9.21 4.73 6.38
CA THR A 97 10.05 5.93 6.27
C THR A 97 11.20 5.73 5.29
N THR A 98 12.29 5.12 5.75
CA THR A 98 13.55 5.04 5.01
C THR A 98 13.55 4.00 3.91
N LEU A 99 12.69 2.99 4.00
CA LEU A 99 12.54 1.91 3.02
C LEU A 99 11.39 2.15 2.03
N ALA A 100 10.56 3.16 2.27
CA ALA A 100 9.42 3.47 1.42
C ALA A 100 9.79 4.27 0.16
N GLU A 101 9.03 4.06 -0.89
CA GLU A 101 9.00 4.90 -2.09
C GLU A 101 7.68 5.65 -2.17
N TRP A 102 7.75 6.96 -2.39
CA TRP A 102 6.58 7.78 -2.69
C TRP A 102 6.38 7.93 -4.19
N ILE A 103 5.12 7.81 -4.61
CA ILE A 103 4.64 8.20 -5.94
C ILE A 103 3.81 9.46 -5.76
N GLY A 104 4.21 10.55 -6.41
CA GLY A 104 3.62 11.88 -6.17
C GLY A 104 4.23 12.57 -4.95
N GLU A 105 3.54 13.58 -4.43
CA GLU A 105 4.01 14.37 -3.27
C GLU A 105 3.88 13.58 -1.96
N PRO A 106 4.95 13.43 -1.17
CA PRO A 106 4.91 12.76 0.12
C PRO A 106 3.96 13.42 1.11
N LEU A 107 3.33 12.60 1.97
CA LEU A 107 2.48 13.07 3.07
C LEU A 107 3.19 12.87 4.41
N PRO A 108 2.99 13.79 5.39
CA PRO A 108 3.52 13.61 6.73
C PRO A 108 2.73 12.51 7.46
N LEU A 109 3.33 11.32 7.58
CA LEU A 109 2.75 10.21 8.33
C LEU A 109 2.83 10.47 9.84
N ASP A 110 1.87 9.93 10.59
CA ASP A 110 1.97 9.87 12.06
C ASP A 110 2.89 8.70 12.43
N GLN A 111 4.16 9.01 12.67
CA GLN A 111 5.16 8.00 13.03
C GLN A 111 5.01 7.52 14.48
N SER A 112 4.23 8.21 15.33
CA SER A 112 4.10 7.87 16.75
C SER A 112 3.27 6.61 17.00
N VAL A 113 2.53 6.15 15.98
CA VAL A 113 1.69 4.95 16.03
C VAL A 113 2.33 3.73 15.35
N LEU A 114 3.54 3.87 14.81
CA LEU A 114 4.30 2.78 14.19
C LEU A 114 4.95 1.91 15.27
N ASP A 115 4.98 0.60 15.02
CA ASP A 115 5.63 -0.33 15.95
C ASP A 115 7.16 -0.06 15.98
N PRO A 116 7.81 -0.14 17.15
CA PRO A 116 9.25 0.01 17.23
C PRO A 116 9.96 -1.18 16.55
N PRO A 117 11.23 -1.01 16.13
CA PRO A 117 12.01 -2.08 15.52
C PRO A 117 11.98 -3.39 16.35
N GLY A 118 11.80 -4.51 15.66
CA GLY A 118 11.73 -5.85 16.27
C GLY A 118 10.37 -6.24 16.86
N HIS A 119 9.35 -5.37 16.76
CA HIS A 119 7.99 -5.64 17.25
C HIS A 119 6.91 -5.54 16.14
N ASN A 120 7.33 -5.43 14.88
CA ASN A 120 6.44 -5.24 13.73
C ASN A 120 5.46 -6.41 13.55
N LYS A 121 4.16 -6.11 13.51
CA LYS A 121 3.08 -7.08 13.28
C LYS A 121 2.64 -7.22 11.82
N GLY A 122 3.19 -6.42 10.91
CA GLY A 122 2.88 -6.39 9.48
C GLY A 122 3.06 -7.75 8.81
N LEU A 123 4.17 -8.46 9.09
CA LEU A 123 4.38 -9.82 8.56
C LEU A 123 3.29 -10.81 9.00
N ALA A 124 2.80 -10.69 10.24
CA ALA A 124 1.73 -11.55 10.75
C ALA A 124 0.34 -11.21 10.18
N ARG A 125 0.20 -10.00 9.62
CA ARG A 125 -1.02 -9.45 9.04
C ARG A 125 -1.07 -9.56 7.50
N PHE A 126 0.07 -9.81 6.85
CA PHE A 126 0.12 -10.04 5.42
C PHE A 126 -0.85 -11.15 4.97
N GLY A 127 -1.61 -10.87 3.91
CA GLY A 127 -2.70 -11.70 3.40
C GLY A 127 -4.01 -11.61 4.20
N LYS A 128 -4.10 -10.72 5.21
CA LYS A 128 -5.32 -10.49 5.99
C LYS A 128 -5.79 -9.05 5.80
N VAL A 129 -7.10 -8.88 5.85
CA VAL A 129 -7.71 -7.55 5.86
C VAL A 129 -7.39 -6.90 7.22
N ASP A 130 -6.64 -5.81 7.19
CA ASP A 130 -6.52 -4.94 8.36
C ASP A 130 -7.61 -3.85 8.29
N PHE A 131 -8.39 -3.78 9.38
CA PHE A 131 -9.46 -2.81 9.69
C PHE A 131 -10.80 -2.91 8.94
#